data_AF-A0AAV9CMZ0-F1
#
_entry.id   AF-A0AAV9CMZ0-F1
#
_cell.length_a   1.000
_cell.length_b   1.000
_cell.length_c   1.000
_cell.angle_alpha   90.00
_cell.angle_beta   90.00
_cell.angle_gamma   90.00
#
_symmetry.space_group_name_H-M   'P 1'
#
loop_
_entity.id
_entity.type
_entity.pdbx_description
1 polymer ?
#
loop_
_entity_poly.entity_id
_entity_poly.type
_entity_poly.pdbx_seq_one_letter_code
_entity_poly.pdbx_strand_id
1 'polypeptide(L)'
;MSKTIPIWACVLNRAIANYRRRMGGDGQQDDRLGTISLEMLHWDISLHLPLWVSKTEAASIEDRLEEWTKNLEASGADIASLTLFLKKPLRSLWISQRTVIWLNEVPDHDSWSFTPLILVSTLRWQRSETTDNFRVQLALYTWCRR
;
A
#
# COMPACT_ATOMS: atom_id res chain seq x y z
N MET A 1 4.23 -8.10 -13.17
CA MET A 1 2.95 -7.84 -12.46
C MET A 1 3.13 -7.51 -10.97
N SER A 2 4.12 -8.08 -10.27
CA SER A 2 4.24 -7.93 -8.81
C SER A 2 4.62 -6.54 -8.29
N LYS A 3 5.12 -5.64 -9.15
CA LYS A 3 5.53 -4.26 -8.80
C LYS A 3 4.38 -3.25 -8.91
N THR A 4 3.32 -3.57 -9.63
CA THR A 4 2.20 -2.64 -9.86
C THR A 4 1.41 -2.39 -8.58
N ILE A 5 1.25 -3.42 -7.75
CA ILE A 5 0.47 -3.32 -6.52
C ILE A 5 1.11 -2.40 -5.46
N PRO A 6 2.40 -2.50 -5.11
CA PRO A 6 3.02 -1.54 -4.20
C PRO A 6 3.00 -0.10 -4.73
N ILE A 7 3.13 0.06 -6.05
CA ILE A 7 3.04 1.38 -6.69
C ILE A 7 1.66 1.98 -6.43
N TRP A 8 0.58 1.27 -6.75
CA TRP A 8 -0.77 1.78 -6.55
C TRP A 8 -1.17 1.90 -5.08
N ALA A 9 -0.63 1.05 -4.20
CA ALA A 9 -0.78 1.23 -2.75
C ALA A 9 -0.17 2.57 -2.30
N CYS A 10 1.03 2.90 -2.78
CA CYS A 10 1.68 4.18 -2.50
C CYS A 10 0.90 5.37 -3.08
N VAL A 11 0.42 5.27 -4.32
CA VAL A 11 -0.43 6.29 -4.96
C VAL A 11 -1.72 6.54 -4.16
N LEU A 12 -2.39 5.48 -3.71
CA LEU A 12 -3.58 5.59 -2.86
C LEU A 12 -3.26 6.25 -1.52
N ASN A 13 -2.16 5.85 -0.86
CA ASN A 13 -1.74 6.47 0.39
C ASN A 13 -1.47 7.97 0.21
N ARG A 14 -0.84 8.38 -0.89
CA ARG A 14 -0.59 9.79 -1.23
C ARG A 14 -1.90 10.55 -1.48
N ALA A 15 -2.81 9.99 -2.25
CA ALA A 15 -4.12 10.60 -2.52
C ALA A 15 -4.94 10.80 -1.23
N ILE A 16 -4.95 9.80 -0.34
CA ILE A 16 -5.61 9.90 0.97
C ILE A 16 -4.94 10.96 1.85
N ALA A 17 -3.61 11.01 1.89
CA ALA A 17 -2.89 12.03 2.63
C ALA A 17 -3.20 13.44 2.10
N ASN A 18 -3.25 13.62 0.78
CA ASN A 18 -3.63 14.88 0.15
C ASN A 18 -5.08 15.28 0.50
N TYR A 19 -6.01 14.34 0.42
CA TYR A 19 -7.41 14.56 0.80
C TYR A 19 -7.54 14.97 2.27
N ARG A 20 -6.86 14.29 3.19
CA ARG A 20 -6.82 14.65 4.62
C ARG A 20 -6.25 16.04 4.85
N ARG A 21 -5.17 16.42 4.16
CA ARG A 21 -4.58 17.77 4.24
C ARG A 21 -5.55 18.86 3.78
N ARG A 22 -6.27 18.62 2.68
CA ARG A 22 -7.27 19.57 2.15
C ARG A 22 -8.43 19.76 3.13
N MET A 23 -8.96 18.66 3.68
CA MET A 23 -10.06 18.71 4.66
C MET A 23 -9.65 19.33 6.01
N GLY A 24 -8.41 19.12 6.45
CA GLY A 24 -7.89 19.69 7.70
C GLY A 24 -7.52 21.17 7.63
N GLY A 25 -7.43 21.76 6.42
CA GLY A 25 -7.09 23.16 6.21
C GLY A 25 -8.26 24.14 6.24
N ASP A 26 -9.50 23.64 6.18
CA ASP A 26 -10.70 24.47 5.94
C ASP A 26 -11.54 24.75 7.21
N GLY A 27 -11.07 24.33 8.40
CA GLY A 27 -11.84 24.44 9.64
C GLY A 27 -10.99 24.79 10.87
N GLN A 28 -11.12 26.05 11.31
CA GLN A 28 -10.84 26.61 12.64
C GLN A 28 -9.47 26.35 13.30
N GLN A 29 -8.77 27.47 13.52
CA GLN A 29 -7.78 27.64 14.60
C GLN A 29 -8.46 27.37 15.95
N ASP A 30 -8.37 26.14 16.44
CA ASP A 30 -8.63 25.82 17.83
C ASP A 30 -7.71 24.65 18.22
N ASP A 31 -7.28 24.60 19.48
CA ASP A 31 -6.23 23.82 20.18
C ASP A 31 -5.95 22.33 19.77
N ARG A 32 -6.65 21.78 18.78
CA ARG A 32 -6.50 20.44 18.15
C ARG A 32 -5.35 20.34 17.13
N LEU A 33 -4.64 21.43 16.88
CA LEU A 33 -3.55 21.51 15.90
C LEU A 33 -2.45 20.47 16.16
N GLY A 34 -2.21 20.10 17.42
CA GLY A 34 -1.21 19.10 17.81
C GLY A 34 -1.58 17.65 17.51
N THR A 35 -2.88 17.30 17.58
CA THR A 35 -3.33 15.90 17.38
C THR A 35 -3.52 15.58 15.89
N ILE A 36 -4.09 16.51 15.12
CA ILE A 36 -4.29 16.35 13.68
C ILE A 36 -2.94 16.32 12.95
N SER A 37 -1.99 17.15 13.36
CA SER A 37 -0.62 17.15 12.79
C SER A 37 0.12 15.84 13.06
N LEU A 38 -0.03 15.24 14.26
CA LEU A 38 0.57 13.95 14.61
C LEU A 38 -0.02 12.77 13.83
N GLU A 39 -1.34 12.71 13.66
CA GLU A 39 -1.98 11.67 12.84
C GLU A 39 -1.66 11.84 11.34
N MET A 40 -1.54 13.09 10.86
CA MET A 40 -1.06 13.38 9.51
C MET A 40 0.43 13.02 9.31
N LEU A 41 1.27 13.23 10.33
CA LEU A 41 2.68 12.82 10.33
C LEU A 41 2.84 11.29 10.30
N HIS A 42 1.87 10.55 10.82
CA HIS A 42 1.94 9.09 10.93
C HIS A 42 1.50 8.34 9.66
N TRP A 43 0.87 9.01 8.69
CA TRP A 43 0.42 8.34 7.46
C TRP A 43 1.58 8.14 6.47
N ASP A 44 2.01 6.89 6.31
CA ASP A 44 3.13 6.53 5.45
C ASP A 44 2.79 6.67 3.94
N ILE A 45 3.50 7.58 3.28
CA ILE A 45 3.42 7.86 1.83
C ILE A 45 4.65 7.37 1.05
N SER A 46 5.55 6.65 1.74
CA SER A 46 6.80 6.16 1.16
C SER A 46 6.53 5.01 0.18
N LEU A 47 7.39 4.88 -0.82
CA LEU A 47 7.29 3.79 -1.78
C LEU A 47 7.95 2.53 -1.21
N HIS A 48 7.16 1.47 -1.02
CA HIS A 48 7.64 0.18 -0.52
C HIS A 48 7.68 -0.86 -1.63
N LEU A 49 8.84 -0.98 -2.28
CA LEU A 49 9.06 -1.97 -3.34
C LEU A 49 9.71 -3.25 -2.80
N PRO A 50 9.57 -4.37 -3.53
CA PRO A 50 10.35 -5.56 -3.25
C PRO A 50 11.85 -5.35 -3.38
N LEU A 51 12.61 -6.16 -2.65
CA LEU A 51 14.09 -6.14 -2.67
C LEU A 51 14.69 -6.42 -4.06
N TRP A 52 13.95 -7.09 -4.95
CA TRP A 52 14.41 -7.38 -6.32
C TRP A 52 14.20 -6.22 -7.30
N VAL A 53 13.63 -5.09 -6.86
CA VAL A 53 13.54 -3.87 -7.66
C VAL A 53 14.84 -3.09 -7.48
N SER A 54 15.49 -2.74 -8.59
CA SER A 54 16.73 -1.99 -8.54
C SER A 54 16.48 -0.55 -8.05
N LYS A 55 17.48 0.08 -7.45
CA LYS A 55 17.38 1.48 -7.00
C LYS A 55 17.06 2.45 -8.14
N THR A 56 17.61 2.20 -9.32
CA THR A 56 17.34 3.00 -10.53
C THR A 56 15.90 2.88 -10.98
N GLU A 57 15.34 1.66 -10.94
CA GLU A 57 13.94 1.43 -11.26
C GLU A 57 13.03 2.07 -10.20
N ALA A 58 13.38 1.95 -8.91
CA ALA A 58 12.66 2.59 -7.81
C ALA A 58 12.61 4.12 -7.98
N ALA A 59 13.74 4.76 -8.28
CA ALA A 59 13.80 6.20 -8.55
C ALA A 59 12.93 6.60 -9.75
N SER A 60 13.00 5.83 -10.85
CA SER A 60 12.18 6.09 -12.04
C SER A 60 10.67 5.97 -11.77
N ILE A 61 10.29 5.10 -10.82
CA ILE A 61 8.91 4.96 -10.35
C ILE A 61 8.53 6.15 -9.47
N GLU A 62 9.40 6.52 -8.53
CA GLU A 62 9.21 7.65 -7.61
C GLU A 62 8.94 8.97 -8.33
N ASP A 63 9.67 9.23 -9.42
CA ASP A 63 9.48 10.41 -10.27
C ASP A 63 8.08 10.50 -10.88
N ARG A 64 7.41 9.36 -11.10
CA ARG A 64 6.07 9.28 -11.71
C ARG A 64 4.93 9.23 -10.70
N LEU A 65 5.21 8.95 -9.43
CA LEU A 65 4.18 8.77 -8.40
C LEU A 65 3.31 10.03 -8.24
N GLU A 66 3.90 11.21 -8.36
CA GLU A 66 3.17 12.47 -8.24
C GLU A 66 2.15 12.65 -9.37
N GLU A 67 2.56 12.36 -10.61
CA GLU A 67 1.67 12.41 -11.78
C GLU A 67 0.53 11.39 -11.65
N TRP A 68 0.83 10.15 -11.28
CA TRP A 68 -0.19 9.12 -11.09
C TRP A 68 -1.17 9.45 -9.97
N THR A 69 -0.69 10.09 -8.90
CA THR A 69 -1.54 10.57 -7.80
C THR A 69 -2.52 11.63 -8.31
N LYS A 70 -2.04 12.62 -9.08
CA LYS A 70 -2.91 13.64 -9.70
C LYS A 70 -3.91 13.03 -10.66
N ASN A 71 -3.49 12.08 -11.49
CA ASN A 71 -4.38 11.39 -12.43
C ASN A 71 -5.48 10.59 -11.71
N LEU A 72 -5.14 9.94 -10.59
CA LEU A 72 -6.12 9.24 -9.76
C LEU A 72 -7.12 10.22 -9.10
N GLU A 73 -6.64 11.34 -8.57
CA GLU A 73 -7.52 12.37 -8.01
C GLU A 73 -8.45 12.97 -9.08
N ALA A 74 -7.94 13.15 -10.30
CA ALA A 74 -8.71 13.68 -11.43
C ALA A 74 -9.67 12.65 -12.05
N SER A 75 -9.50 11.35 -11.81
CA SER A 75 -10.33 10.30 -12.41
C SER A 75 -11.73 10.19 -11.78
N GLY A 76 -12.06 11.01 -10.78
CA GLY A 76 -13.33 10.92 -10.05
C GLY A 76 -13.41 9.73 -9.10
N ALA A 77 -12.27 9.16 -8.70
CA ALA A 77 -12.24 8.12 -7.68
C ALA A 77 -12.74 8.67 -6.34
N ASP A 78 -13.57 7.90 -5.63
CA ASP A 78 -14.11 8.31 -4.33
C ASP A 78 -13.06 8.14 -3.21
N ILE A 79 -12.12 9.08 -3.17
CA ILE A 79 -11.07 9.15 -2.14
C ILE A 79 -11.67 9.46 -0.76
N ALA A 80 -12.83 10.12 -0.70
CA ALA A 80 -13.50 10.45 0.54
C ALA A 80 -13.95 9.18 1.29
N SER A 81 -14.65 8.27 0.61
CA SER A 81 -15.05 6.99 1.19
C SER A 81 -13.84 6.11 1.56
N LEU A 82 -12.79 6.11 0.74
CA LEU A 82 -11.55 5.38 1.06
C LEU A 82 -10.86 5.94 2.30
N THR A 83 -10.87 7.26 2.49
CA THR A 83 -10.29 7.92 3.66
C THR A 83 -11.02 7.55 4.94
N LEU A 84 -12.35 7.37 4.89
CA LEU A 84 -13.17 6.92 6.02
C LEU A 84 -12.96 5.44 6.36
N PHE A 85 -12.75 4.61 5.33
CA PHE A 85 -12.57 3.17 5.50
C PHE A 85 -11.17 2.80 6.00
N LEU A 86 -10.12 3.44 5.47
CA LEU A 86 -8.73 3.11 5.77
C LEU A 86 -8.20 3.89 6.97
N LYS A 87 -8.05 3.19 8.09
CA LYS A 87 -7.48 3.75 9.33
C LYS A 87 -5.94 3.75 9.36
N LYS A 88 -5.30 2.88 8.57
CA LYS A 88 -3.84 2.73 8.48
C LYS A 88 -3.40 2.76 6.99
N PRO A 89 -2.18 3.19 6.66
CA PRO A 89 -1.68 3.22 5.29
C PRO A 89 -1.58 1.81 4.70
N LEU A 90 -1.76 1.67 3.39
CA LEU A 90 -1.64 0.39 2.70
C LEU A 90 -0.17 0.01 2.50
N ARG A 91 0.19 -1.24 2.75
CA ARG A 91 1.53 -1.76 2.42
C ARG A 91 1.45 -3.18 1.89
N SER A 92 2.07 -3.43 0.75
CA SER A 92 2.10 -4.76 0.17
C SER A 92 3.16 -5.66 0.80
N LEU A 93 2.80 -6.91 1.06
CA LEU A 93 3.68 -7.94 1.56
C LEU A 93 3.70 -9.11 0.57
N TRP A 94 4.89 -9.57 0.19
CA TRP A 94 5.04 -10.72 -0.70
C TRP A 94 5.26 -12.00 0.09
N ILE A 95 4.37 -12.96 -0.09
CA ILE A 95 4.46 -14.30 0.49
C ILE A 95 4.61 -15.31 -0.65
N SER A 96 5.58 -16.19 -0.52
CA SER A 96 5.81 -17.31 -1.44
C SER A 96 5.66 -18.65 -0.70
N GLN A 97 5.48 -19.74 -1.43
CA GLN A 97 5.44 -21.10 -0.85
C GLN A 97 6.76 -21.49 -0.14
N ARG A 98 7.87 -20.80 -0.42
CA ARG A 98 9.16 -21.02 0.26
C ARG A 98 9.31 -20.19 1.54
N THR A 99 8.53 -19.13 1.71
CA THR A 99 8.62 -18.25 2.87
C THR A 99 7.76 -18.83 3.99
N VAL A 100 8.42 -19.46 4.95
CA VAL A 100 7.85 -20.07 6.18
C VAL A 100 7.50 -18.97 7.19
N ILE A 101 6.79 -17.91 6.78
CA ILE A 101 6.58 -16.72 7.62
C ILE A 101 5.44 -16.89 8.63
N TRP A 102 4.60 -17.93 8.46
CA TRP A 102 3.34 -18.12 9.20
C TRP A 102 3.19 -19.52 9.77
N LEU A 103 4.29 -20.22 10.08
CA LEU A 103 4.18 -21.62 10.48
C LEU A 103 3.83 -21.82 11.96
N ASN A 104 3.87 -20.79 12.82
CA ASN A 104 3.55 -20.97 14.25
C ASN A 104 2.84 -19.81 14.96
N GLU A 105 2.87 -18.57 14.47
CA GLU A 105 2.09 -17.47 15.07
C GLU A 105 1.60 -16.55 13.95
N VAL A 106 0.30 -16.26 13.95
CA VAL A 106 -0.27 -15.20 13.12
C VAL A 106 -0.02 -13.90 13.88
N PRO A 107 0.97 -13.06 13.50
CA PRO A 107 1.13 -11.75 14.12
C PRO A 107 -0.21 -11.02 14.16
N ASP A 108 -0.54 -10.48 15.32
CA ASP A 108 -1.75 -9.70 15.50
C ASP A 108 -1.69 -8.47 14.58
N HIS A 109 -2.52 -8.48 13.54
CA HIS A 109 -2.65 -7.41 12.56
C HIS A 109 -2.95 -6.03 13.16
N ASP A 110 -3.53 -5.97 14.36
CA ASP A 110 -3.80 -4.71 15.05
C ASP A 110 -2.51 -4.04 15.54
N SER A 111 -1.45 -4.81 15.79
CA SER A 111 -0.14 -4.30 16.18
C SER A 111 0.63 -3.61 15.05
N TRP A 112 0.25 -3.84 13.78
CA TRP A 112 0.96 -3.26 12.65
C TRP A 112 0.58 -1.80 12.44
N SER A 113 1.56 -0.96 12.08
CA SER A 113 1.33 0.46 11.76
C SER A 113 0.68 0.69 10.39
N PHE A 114 0.41 -0.38 9.64
CA PHE A 114 -0.13 -0.35 8.28
C PHE A 114 -1.18 -1.44 8.05
N THR A 115 -2.03 -1.28 7.03
CA THR A 115 -2.96 -2.29 6.53
C THR A 115 -2.27 -3.14 5.46
N PRO A 116 -2.10 -4.45 5.68
CA PRO A 116 -1.34 -5.29 4.75
C PRO A 116 -2.15 -5.66 3.51
N LEU A 117 -1.52 -5.52 2.33
CA LEU A 117 -1.96 -6.11 1.07
C LEU A 117 -1.13 -7.36 0.80
N ILE A 118 -1.69 -8.54 1.08
CA ILE A 118 -0.96 -9.79 1.01
C ILE A 118 -0.93 -10.31 -0.43
N LEU A 119 0.28 -10.45 -0.97
CA LEU A 119 0.55 -10.90 -2.33
C LEU A 119 1.09 -12.32 -2.30
N VAL A 120 0.24 -13.29 -2.64
CA VAL A 120 0.58 -14.72 -2.60
C VAL A 120 1.01 -15.21 -3.97
N SER A 121 2.24 -15.71 -4.06
CA SER A 121 2.69 -16.43 -5.25
C SER A 121 2.28 -17.90 -5.19
N THR A 122 1.39 -18.32 -6.08
CA THR A 122 0.90 -19.71 -6.23
C THR A 122 1.64 -20.45 -7.34
N LEU A 123 2.96 -20.38 -7.39
CA LEU A 123 3.74 -21.14 -8.39
C LEU A 123 3.99 -22.56 -7.89
N ARG A 124 3.30 -23.54 -8.48
CA ARG A 124 3.61 -24.97 -8.36
C ARG A 124 4.80 -25.27 -9.28
N TRP A 125 5.86 -25.86 -8.74
CA TRP A 125 7.06 -26.19 -9.52
C TRP A 125 6.73 -27.29 -10.55
N GLN A 126 6.76 -26.96 -11.85
CA GLN A 126 6.93 -27.95 -12.92
C GLN A 126 8.34 -27.77 -13.49
N ARG A 127 9.14 -28.83 -13.45
CA ARG A 127 10.48 -28.87 -14.04
C ARG A 127 10.33 -28.76 -15.55
N SER A 128 10.53 -27.58 -16.11
CA SER A 128 10.70 -27.39 -17.55
C SER A 128 11.74 -26.30 -17.73
N GLU A 129 12.88 -26.70 -18.29
CA GLU A 129 13.92 -25.79 -18.74
C GLU A 129 13.32 -24.82 -19.76
N THR A 130 13.25 -23.54 -19.40
CA THR A 130 13.34 -22.32 -20.22
C THR A 130 12.38 -21.23 -19.71
N THR A 131 12.98 -20.08 -19.37
CA THR A 131 12.39 -18.76 -19.05
C THR A 131 11.57 -18.61 -17.76
N ASP A 132 12.24 -18.04 -16.74
CA ASP A 132 11.64 -17.58 -15.47
C ASP A 132 10.69 -16.40 -15.69
N ASN A 133 9.39 -16.68 -15.85
CA ASN A 133 8.34 -15.67 -15.80
C ASN A 133 7.50 -15.83 -14.51
N PHE A 134 7.85 -15.05 -13.49
CA PHE A 134 7.10 -14.97 -12.24
C PHE A 134 5.73 -14.31 -12.46
N ARG A 135 4.65 -15.09 -12.38
CA ARG A 135 3.26 -14.61 -12.33
C ARG A 135 2.77 -14.64 -10.88
N VAL A 136 2.27 -13.51 -10.37
CA VAL A 136 1.69 -13.36 -9.02
C VAL A 136 0.18 -13.18 -9.15
N GLN A 137 -0.60 -13.97 -8.41
CA GLN A 137 -2.06 -13.82 -8.31
C GLN A 137 -2.42 -13.04 -7.04
N LEU A 138 -3.34 -12.09 -7.16
CA LEU A 138 -3.81 -11.26 -6.05
C LEU A 138 -4.87 -12.02 -5.25
N ALA A 139 -4.64 -12.26 -3.97
CA ALA A 139 -5.68 -12.69 -3.04
C ALA A 139 -6.02 -11.49 -2.14
N LEU A 140 -7.10 -10.77 -2.45
CA LEU A 140 -7.64 -9.75 -1.56
C LEU A 140 -8.30 -10.45 -0.38
N TYR A 141 -7.56 -10.66 0.70
CA TYR A 141 -8.14 -11.06 1.98
C TYR A 141 -8.81 -9.84 2.63
N THR A 142 -10.00 -9.46 2.14
CA THR A 142 -10.94 -8.66 2.93
C THR A 142 -11.72 -9.63 3.80
N TRP A 143 -11.25 -9.86 5.03
CA TRP A 143 -12.03 -10.63 5.99
C TRP A 143 -13.02 -9.72 6.70
N CYS A 144 -14.26 -9.77 6.21
CA CYS A 144 -15.41 -9.20 6.90
C CYS A 144 -15.72 -10.11 8.10
N ARG A 145 -15.58 -9.54 9.31
CA ARG A 145 -16.08 -9.96 10.63
C ARG A 145 -16.80 -11.31 10.74
N ARG A 146 -16.47 -12.06 11.79
CA ARG A 146 -17.43 -12.26 12.89
C ARG A 146 -16.82 -11.81 14.20
#